data_AF-A0A9E3NRI4-F1
#
_entry.id   AF-A0A9E3NRI4-F1
#
_cell.length_a   1.000
_cell.length_b   1.000
_cell.length_c   1.000
_cell.angle_alpha   90.00
_cell.angle_beta   90.00
_cell.angle_gamma   90.00
#
_symmetry.space_group_name_H-M   'P 1'
#
loop_
_entity.id
_entity.type
_entity.pdbx_description
1 polymer ?
#
loop_
_entity_poly.entity_id
_entity_poly.type
_entity_poly.pdbx_seq_one_letter_code
_entity_poly.pdbx_strand_id
1 'polypeptide(L)'
;MTKVATKRDVGFPSSYDACAFVDALGADAVGEIAVSGAEGPRGIVFVESGRVCWAAARGLAPRLTELLAARAALAPNAMEELFRACRARGAPLGEHLVETRLLDAQAFRDALLQHTAESLALLCTESARAAWRPRSGKGYSPRFTFATAELLAHVGATRHGETAARVRPILDASFEDGDWAAAFVRPVDAAFPEPIALFGSAPGAARVLLRVGKWAASVLDVVATFSDESALYAVARPARAKATAIVAFRHGGVVVAGETSAYGPARLLNLRAQARRSPDSGRRDADL
;
A
#
# COMPACT_ATOMS: atom_id res chain seq x y z
N MET A 1 -30.78 12.45 0.17
CA MET A 1 -31.30 11.65 -0.97
C MET A 1 -30.12 11.07 -1.72
N THR A 2 -29.69 9.86 -1.35
CA THR A 2 -28.51 9.21 -1.90
C THR A 2 -28.86 8.60 -3.26
N LYS A 3 -28.29 9.12 -4.35
CA LYS A 3 -28.40 8.49 -5.67
C LYS A 3 -27.94 7.04 -5.53
N VAL A 4 -28.85 6.09 -5.73
CA VAL A 4 -28.53 4.67 -5.87
C VAL A 4 -27.50 4.57 -7.01
N ALA A 5 -26.28 4.18 -6.67
CA ALA A 5 -25.20 4.08 -7.64
C ALA A 5 -25.58 3.03 -8.69
N THR A 6 -25.78 3.50 -9.92
CA THR A 6 -25.94 2.67 -11.11
C THR A 6 -24.76 1.70 -11.21
N LYS A 7 -25.05 0.45 -11.58
CA LYS A 7 -24.07 -0.58 -11.91
C LYS A 7 -23.01 0.04 -12.84
N ARG A 8 -21.78 0.20 -12.34
CA ARG A 8 -20.64 0.72 -13.12
C ARG A 8 -19.83 -0.47 -13.56
N ASP A 9 -19.80 -0.72 -14.87
CA ASP A 9 -18.85 -1.63 -15.49
C ASP A 9 -17.59 -0.82 -15.82
N VAL A 10 -16.46 -1.18 -15.21
CA VAL A 10 -15.16 -0.54 -15.44
C VAL A 10 -14.09 -1.59 -15.74
N GLY A 11 -13.06 -1.21 -16.49
CA GLY A 11 -11.88 -2.04 -16.66
C GLY A 11 -10.93 -1.91 -15.48
N PHE A 12 -10.30 -3.01 -15.05
CA PHE A 12 -9.19 -3.00 -14.08
C PHE A 12 -7.85 -3.38 -14.76
N PRO A 13 -7.27 -2.50 -15.59
CA PRO A 13 -6.00 -2.81 -16.26
C PRO A 13 -4.79 -2.76 -15.31
N SER A 14 -4.95 -2.20 -14.11
CA SER A 14 -3.90 -2.21 -13.08
C SER A 14 -4.49 -2.18 -11.67
N SER A 15 -3.67 -2.51 -10.67
CA SER A 15 -4.05 -2.38 -9.25
C SER A 15 -4.34 -0.93 -8.87
N TYR A 16 -3.72 0.04 -9.55
CA TYR A 16 -4.05 1.45 -9.36
C TYR A 16 -5.49 1.75 -9.77
N ASP A 17 -5.95 1.26 -10.93
CA ASP A 17 -7.30 1.52 -11.40
C ASP A 17 -8.35 0.91 -10.47
N ALA A 18 -8.06 -0.28 -9.92
CA ALA A 18 -8.91 -0.90 -8.91
C ALA A 18 -8.96 -0.06 -7.61
N CYS A 19 -7.82 0.38 -7.10
CA CYS A 19 -7.72 1.26 -5.94
C CYS A 19 -8.42 2.62 -6.17
N ALA A 20 -8.22 3.25 -7.34
CA ALA A 20 -8.85 4.51 -7.71
C ALA A 20 -10.37 4.36 -7.87
N PHE A 21 -10.84 3.20 -8.34
CA PHE A 21 -12.26 2.90 -8.37
C PHE A 21 -12.86 2.83 -6.97
N VAL A 22 -12.20 2.15 -6.02
CA VAL A 22 -12.61 2.12 -4.61
C VAL A 22 -12.64 3.53 -4.01
N ASP A 23 -11.60 4.33 -4.23
CA ASP A 23 -11.56 5.73 -3.78
C ASP A 23 -12.76 6.54 -4.30
N ALA A 24 -13.19 6.29 -5.54
CA ALA A 24 -14.30 6.98 -6.19
C ALA A 24 -15.69 6.53 -5.72
N LEU A 25 -15.80 5.43 -4.96
CA LEU A 25 -17.07 5.01 -4.36
C LEU A 25 -17.45 5.90 -3.16
N GLY A 26 -16.47 6.52 -2.51
CA GLY A 26 -16.66 7.40 -1.36
C GLY A 26 -16.49 6.69 0.00
N ALA A 27 -16.35 7.49 1.06
CA ALA A 27 -15.99 7.02 2.40
C ALA A 27 -17.07 6.15 3.09
N ASP A 28 -18.32 6.21 2.63
CA ASP A 28 -19.43 5.44 3.20
C ASP A 28 -19.77 4.20 2.36
N ALA A 29 -18.96 3.88 1.34
CA ALA A 29 -19.25 2.78 0.43
C ALA A 29 -19.12 1.43 1.13
N VAL A 30 -20.14 0.58 0.98
CA VAL A 30 -20.18 -0.80 1.48
C VAL A 30 -20.75 -1.71 0.39
N GLY A 31 -20.04 -2.80 0.09
CA GLY A 31 -20.42 -3.70 -0.99
C GLY A 31 -19.27 -4.51 -1.54
N GLU A 32 -19.41 -4.97 -2.76
CA GLU A 32 -18.43 -5.83 -3.42
C GLU A 32 -18.23 -5.42 -4.88
N ILE A 33 -17.02 -5.63 -5.38
CA ILE A 33 -16.66 -5.44 -6.78
C ILE A 33 -16.43 -6.83 -7.36
N ALA A 34 -17.37 -7.31 -8.16
CA ALA A 34 -17.22 -8.58 -8.86
C ALA A 34 -16.34 -8.38 -10.10
N VAL A 35 -15.26 -9.16 -10.21
CA VAL A 35 -14.28 -9.07 -11.30
C VAL A 35 -14.39 -10.31 -12.19
N SER A 36 -14.54 -10.10 -13.49
CA SER A 36 -14.65 -11.14 -14.52
C SER A 36 -13.68 -10.89 -15.66
N GLY A 37 -13.06 -11.96 -16.17
CA GLY A 37 -12.23 -11.96 -17.37
C GLY A 37 -13.00 -12.55 -18.56
N ALA A 38 -12.27 -12.83 -19.65
CA ALA A 38 -12.84 -13.48 -20.83
C ALA A 38 -13.38 -14.88 -20.54
N GLU A 39 -12.72 -15.63 -19.66
CA GLU A 39 -13.07 -17.01 -19.27
C GLU A 39 -14.07 -17.10 -18.11
N GLY A 40 -14.65 -15.97 -17.69
CA GLY A 40 -15.65 -15.92 -16.61
C GLY A 40 -15.14 -15.26 -15.32
N PRO A 41 -15.74 -15.60 -14.16
CA PRO A 41 -15.42 -14.95 -12.89
C PRO A 41 -13.96 -15.15 -12.46
N ARG A 42 -13.27 -14.05 -12.13
CA ARG A 42 -11.88 -14.05 -11.63
C ARG A 42 -11.81 -13.86 -10.13
N GLY A 43 -12.77 -13.17 -9.53
CA GLY A 43 -12.82 -12.99 -8.10
C GLY A 43 -13.58 -11.75 -7.68
N ILE A 44 -13.29 -11.27 -6.48
CA ILE A 44 -14.09 -10.26 -5.81
C ILE A 44 -13.24 -9.40 -4.86
N VAL A 45 -13.57 -8.11 -4.79
CA VAL A 45 -13.00 -7.18 -3.80
C VAL A 45 -14.14 -6.68 -2.92
N PHE A 46 -14.00 -6.86 -1.61
CA PHE A 46 -14.99 -6.41 -0.62
C PHE A 46 -14.59 -5.05 -0.06
N VAL A 47 -15.56 -4.15 0.01
CA VAL A 47 -15.38 -2.77 0.43
C VAL A 47 -16.27 -2.50 1.64
N GLU A 48 -15.69 -1.91 2.68
CA GLU A 48 -16.35 -1.45 3.91
C GLU A 48 -15.86 -0.03 4.22
N SER A 49 -16.78 0.91 4.41
CA SER A 49 -16.46 2.32 4.70
C SER A 49 -15.41 2.91 3.73
N GLY A 50 -15.60 2.67 2.43
CA GLY A 50 -14.70 3.17 1.38
C GLY A 50 -13.29 2.59 1.41
N ARG A 51 -13.05 1.54 2.19
CA ARG A 51 -11.77 0.85 2.35
C ARG A 51 -11.92 -0.61 1.94
N VAL A 52 -10.83 -1.24 1.54
CA VAL A 52 -10.85 -2.66 1.18
C VAL A 52 -10.72 -3.49 2.44
N CYS A 53 -11.69 -4.35 2.73
CA CYS A 53 -11.61 -5.26 3.88
C CYS A 53 -11.04 -6.63 3.50
N TRP A 54 -11.25 -7.06 2.25
CA TRP A 54 -10.76 -8.34 1.72
C TRP A 54 -10.76 -8.33 0.20
N ALA A 55 -9.86 -9.09 -0.42
CA ALA A 55 -9.92 -9.44 -1.83
C ALA A 55 -9.66 -10.94 -1.99
N ALA A 56 -10.37 -11.57 -2.91
CA ALA A 56 -10.18 -12.97 -3.27
C ALA A 56 -10.03 -13.09 -4.78
N ALA A 57 -8.87 -13.59 -5.22
CA ALA A 57 -8.64 -13.98 -6.60
C ALA A 57 -8.71 -15.50 -6.76
N ARG A 58 -9.26 -15.97 -7.88
CA ARG A 58 -9.21 -17.38 -8.26
C ARG A 58 -7.75 -17.83 -8.35
N GLY A 59 -7.45 -18.99 -7.73
CA GLY A 59 -6.10 -19.54 -7.66
C GLY A 59 -5.34 -19.24 -6.37
N LEU A 60 -5.81 -18.30 -5.54
CA LEU A 60 -5.19 -17.96 -4.25
C LEU A 60 -5.95 -18.49 -3.02
N ALA A 61 -6.86 -19.46 -3.21
CA ALA A 61 -7.64 -20.03 -2.10
C ALA A 61 -6.80 -20.54 -0.91
N PRO A 62 -5.67 -21.28 -1.08
CA PRO A 62 -4.87 -21.73 0.05
C PRO A 62 -3.96 -20.64 0.62
N ARG A 63 -3.81 -19.51 -0.10
CA ARG A 63 -2.72 -18.56 0.13
C ARG A 63 -2.77 -17.90 1.50
N LEU A 64 -3.95 -17.51 1.99
CA LEU A 64 -4.03 -16.94 3.34
C LEU A 64 -3.58 -17.97 4.38
N THR A 65 -4.02 -19.22 4.27
CA THR A 65 -3.66 -20.28 5.23
C THR A 65 -2.15 -20.52 5.26
N GLU A 66 -1.48 -20.51 4.10
CA GLU A 66 -0.02 -20.57 4.01
C GLU A 66 0.66 -19.40 4.71
N LEU A 67 0.19 -18.16 4.46
CA LEU A 67 0.74 -16.94 5.05
C LEU A 67 0.59 -16.92 6.58
N LEU A 68 -0.52 -17.45 7.09
CA LEU A 68 -0.76 -17.59 8.52
C LEU A 68 0.12 -18.68 9.13
N ALA A 69 0.27 -19.84 8.47
CA ALA A 69 1.10 -20.94 8.95
C ALA A 69 2.57 -20.51 9.09
N ALA A 70 3.09 -19.82 8.07
CA ALA A 70 4.45 -19.31 8.06
C ALA A 70 4.72 -18.34 9.22
N ARG A 71 3.79 -17.40 9.49
CA ARG A 71 3.92 -16.43 10.58
C ARG A 71 3.73 -17.04 11.97
N ALA A 72 2.87 -18.04 12.08
CA ALA A 72 2.63 -18.77 13.33
C ALA A 72 3.71 -19.84 13.60
N ALA A 73 4.68 -20.01 12.68
CA ALA A 73 5.67 -21.08 12.70
C ALA A 73 5.04 -22.49 12.85
N LEU A 74 3.88 -22.70 12.22
CA LEU A 74 3.17 -23.98 12.25
C LEU A 74 3.54 -24.85 11.04
N ALA A 75 3.74 -26.15 11.28
CA ALA A 75 3.86 -27.12 10.21
C ALA A 75 2.54 -27.20 9.40
N PRO A 76 2.59 -27.49 8.08
CA PRO A 76 1.41 -27.54 7.23
C PRO A 76 0.28 -28.43 7.77
N ASN A 77 0.61 -29.63 8.26
CA ASN A 77 -0.38 -30.57 8.80
C ASN A 77 -1.08 -30.03 10.05
N ALA A 78 -0.33 -29.38 10.95
CA ALA A 78 -0.89 -28.78 12.16
C ALA A 78 -1.84 -27.61 11.82
N MET A 79 -1.49 -26.81 10.81
CA MET A 79 -2.37 -25.75 10.33
C MET A 79 -3.65 -26.30 9.69
N GLU A 80 -3.55 -27.39 8.93
CA GLU A 80 -4.71 -28.03 8.31
C GLU A 80 -5.66 -28.61 9.37
N GLU A 81 -5.12 -29.27 10.39
CA GLU A 81 -5.90 -29.77 11.53
C GLU A 81 -6.64 -28.63 12.24
N LEU A 82 -5.94 -27.52 12.51
CA LEU A 82 -6.52 -26.32 13.12
C LEU A 82 -7.63 -25.73 12.24
N PHE A 83 -7.40 -25.62 10.93
CA PHE A 83 -8.39 -25.14 9.97
C PHE A 83 -9.64 -26.02 9.95
N ARG A 84 -9.48 -27.34 9.91
CA ARG A 84 -10.60 -28.30 9.96
C ARG A 84 -11.39 -28.17 11.27
N ALA A 85 -10.71 -28.05 12.41
CA ALA A 85 -11.34 -27.85 13.70
C ALA A 85 -12.11 -26.53 13.81
N CYS A 86 -11.55 -25.42 13.30
CA CYS A 86 -12.24 -24.13 13.24
C CYS A 86 -13.47 -24.19 12.34
N ARG A 87 -13.33 -24.78 11.15
CA ARG A 87 -14.42 -24.97 10.20
C ARG A 87 -15.57 -25.80 10.78
N ALA A 88 -15.25 -26.89 11.49
CA ALA A 88 -16.25 -27.74 12.14
C ALA A 88 -17.07 -26.99 13.22
N ARG A 89 -16.47 -25.97 13.86
CA ARG A 89 -17.12 -25.13 14.88
C ARG A 89 -17.73 -23.84 14.32
N GLY A 90 -17.57 -23.57 13.03
CA GLY A 90 -17.94 -22.28 12.42
C GLY A 90 -17.14 -21.09 12.94
N ALA A 91 -15.95 -21.32 13.50
CA ALA A 91 -15.10 -20.28 14.08
C ALA A 91 -14.14 -19.70 13.02
N PRO A 92 -13.91 -18.38 13.01
CA PRO A 92 -12.94 -17.74 12.12
C PRO A 92 -11.49 -18.10 12.52
N LEU A 93 -10.78 -18.78 11.61
CA LEU A 93 -9.41 -19.29 11.86
C LEU A 93 -8.45 -18.19 12.36
N GLY A 94 -8.47 -17.02 11.74
CA GLY A 94 -7.54 -15.93 12.07
C GLY A 94 -7.76 -15.38 13.48
N GLU A 95 -9.01 -15.24 13.92
CA GLU A 95 -9.32 -14.80 15.29
C GLU A 95 -8.90 -15.88 16.30
N HIS A 96 -9.16 -17.15 15.98
CA HIS A 96 -8.73 -18.26 16.82
C HIS A 96 -7.21 -18.29 17.03
N LEU A 97 -6.41 -18.05 15.98
CA LEU A 97 -4.95 -17.97 16.08
C LEU A 97 -4.49 -16.83 17.01
N VAL A 98 -5.20 -15.70 16.98
CA VAL A 98 -4.90 -14.54 17.86
C VAL A 98 -5.31 -14.82 19.31
N GLU A 99 -6.50 -15.38 19.52
CA GLU A 99 -7.01 -15.72 20.85
C GLU A 99 -6.14 -16.78 21.56
N THR A 100 -5.64 -17.74 20.80
CA THR A 100 -4.73 -18.80 21.29
C THR A 100 -3.27 -18.36 21.34
N ARG A 101 -2.96 -17.10 21.01
CA ARG A 101 -1.61 -16.50 21.02
C ARG A 101 -0.59 -17.20 20.11
N LEU A 102 -1.07 -17.91 19.08
CA LEU A 102 -0.23 -18.44 18.01
C LEU A 102 0.17 -17.34 17.02
N LEU A 103 -0.61 -16.27 16.95
CA LEU A 103 -0.28 -15.03 16.26
C LEU A 103 -0.65 -13.84 17.14
N ASP A 104 0.07 -12.73 17.01
CA ASP A 104 -0.46 -11.45 17.48
C ASP A 104 -1.39 -10.81 16.43
N ALA A 105 -2.13 -9.78 16.85
CA ALA A 105 -3.09 -9.10 15.99
C ALA A 105 -2.43 -8.39 14.79
N GLN A 106 -1.18 -7.93 14.94
CA GLN A 106 -0.46 -7.22 13.89
C GLN A 106 0.02 -8.21 12.81
N ALA A 107 0.60 -9.34 13.20
CA ALA A 107 1.00 -10.40 12.30
C ALA A 107 -0.21 -10.95 11.50
N PHE A 108 -1.38 -11.07 12.14
CA PHE A 108 -2.61 -11.42 11.44
C PHE A 108 -3.04 -10.32 10.44
N ARG A 109 -3.03 -9.04 10.86
CA ARG A 109 -3.31 -7.90 9.97
C ARG A 109 -2.38 -7.89 8.75
N ASP A 110 -1.09 -8.15 8.95
CA ASP A 110 -0.08 -8.14 7.89
C ASP A 110 -0.25 -9.31 6.91
N ALA A 111 -0.62 -10.50 7.42
CA ALA A 111 -0.97 -11.64 6.56
C ALA A 111 -2.20 -11.32 5.68
N LEU A 112 -3.22 -10.68 6.26
CA LEU A 112 -4.42 -10.26 5.54
C LEU A 112 -4.12 -9.18 4.50
N LEU A 113 -3.30 -8.19 4.85
CA LEU A 113 -2.87 -7.14 3.94
C LEU A 113 -2.13 -7.75 2.74
N GLN A 114 -1.17 -8.64 3.01
CA GLN A 114 -0.41 -9.33 1.98
C GLN A 114 -1.32 -10.13 1.05
N HIS A 115 -2.18 -10.99 1.60
CA HIS A 115 -3.14 -11.77 0.81
C HIS A 115 -4.05 -10.88 -0.05
N THR A 116 -4.53 -9.77 0.52
CA THR A 116 -5.43 -8.85 -0.16
C THR A 116 -4.71 -8.14 -1.30
N ALA A 117 -3.47 -7.70 -1.09
CA ALA A 117 -2.63 -7.07 -2.11
C ALA A 117 -2.27 -8.07 -3.23
N GLU A 118 -1.88 -9.30 -2.90
CA GLU A 118 -1.60 -10.38 -3.87
C GLU A 118 -2.85 -10.71 -4.70
N SER A 119 -4.01 -10.81 -4.07
CA SER A 119 -5.30 -11.01 -4.75
C SER A 119 -5.63 -9.84 -5.67
N LEU A 120 -5.47 -8.61 -5.20
CA LEU A 120 -5.73 -7.42 -6.02
C LEU A 120 -4.79 -7.36 -7.23
N ALA A 121 -3.50 -7.66 -7.04
CA ALA A 121 -2.53 -7.73 -8.13
C ALA A 121 -2.94 -8.77 -9.17
N LEU A 122 -3.32 -9.98 -8.73
CA LEU A 122 -3.74 -11.06 -9.61
C LEU A 122 -5.04 -10.71 -10.38
N LEU A 123 -6.00 -10.06 -9.74
CA LEU A 123 -7.23 -9.60 -10.41
C LEU A 123 -6.97 -8.58 -11.53
N CYS A 124 -5.82 -7.92 -11.50
CA CYS A 124 -5.43 -6.86 -12.44
C CYS A 124 -4.37 -7.27 -13.46
N THR A 125 -3.97 -8.55 -13.55
CA THR A 125 -2.92 -9.00 -14.51
C THR A 125 -3.35 -9.02 -15.97
N GLU A 126 -4.67 -9.01 -16.22
CA GLU A 126 -5.25 -9.10 -17.56
C GLU A 126 -6.45 -8.17 -17.62
N SER A 127 -6.86 -7.80 -18.83
CA SER A 127 -8.09 -7.04 -19.08
C SER A 127 -9.30 -7.70 -18.41
N ALA A 128 -9.72 -7.13 -17.28
CA ALA A 128 -10.87 -7.59 -16.51
C ALA A 128 -11.97 -6.53 -16.49
N ARG A 129 -13.22 -6.99 -16.51
CA ARG A 129 -14.40 -6.16 -16.23
C ARG A 129 -14.74 -6.27 -14.76
N ALA A 130 -14.99 -5.14 -14.13
CA ALA A 130 -15.38 -5.03 -12.73
C ALA A 130 -16.76 -4.39 -12.63
N ALA A 131 -17.62 -4.99 -11.81
CA ALA A 131 -18.97 -4.51 -11.55
C ALA A 131 -19.18 -4.27 -10.06
N TRP A 132 -19.48 -3.02 -9.70
CA TRP A 132 -19.85 -2.67 -8.32
C TRP A 132 -21.25 -3.17 -7.96
N ARG A 133 -21.36 -3.78 -6.78
CA ARG A 133 -22.61 -4.26 -6.18
C ARG A 133 -22.71 -3.68 -4.77
N PRO A 134 -23.47 -2.58 -4.57
CA PRO A 134 -23.68 -2.05 -3.24
C PRO A 134 -24.43 -3.06 -2.39
N ARG A 135 -24.04 -3.18 -1.12
CA ARG A 135 -24.72 -4.04 -0.16
C ARG A 135 -25.74 -3.22 0.62
N SER A 136 -26.97 -3.73 0.74
CA SER A 136 -27.99 -3.18 1.64
C SER A 136 -27.90 -3.84 3.01
N GLY A 137 -28.12 -3.07 4.07
CA GLY A 137 -28.18 -3.58 5.44
C GLY A 137 -26.84 -3.53 6.19
N LYS A 138 -26.63 -4.49 7.11
CA LYS A 138 -25.41 -4.54 7.93
C LYS A 138 -24.20 -4.87 7.04
N GLY A 139 -23.15 -4.06 7.17
CA GLY A 139 -21.86 -4.25 6.49
C GLY A 139 -21.17 -5.54 6.90
N TYR A 140 -19.92 -5.72 6.48
CA TYR A 140 -19.17 -6.95 6.74
C TYR A 140 -18.65 -7.04 8.18
N SER A 141 -18.65 -5.93 8.93
CA SER A 141 -18.04 -5.83 10.27
C SER A 141 -16.62 -6.42 10.34
N PRO A 142 -15.73 -6.09 9.38
CA PRO A 142 -14.41 -6.68 9.32
C PRO A 142 -13.54 -6.19 10.49
N ARG A 143 -12.70 -7.07 11.03
CA ARG A 143 -11.72 -6.69 12.06
C ARG A 143 -10.68 -5.70 11.53
N PHE A 144 -10.33 -5.79 10.25
CA PHE A 144 -9.34 -4.92 9.61
C PHE A 144 -9.86 -4.40 8.27
N THR A 145 -9.50 -3.15 7.96
CA THR A 145 -9.70 -2.55 6.64
C THR A 145 -8.44 -1.81 6.20
N PHE A 146 -8.15 -1.89 4.91
CA PHE A 146 -6.93 -1.38 4.31
C PHE A 146 -7.25 -0.16 3.45
N ALA A 147 -6.43 0.87 3.62
CA ALA A 147 -6.46 2.03 2.76
C ALA A 147 -6.00 1.61 1.34
N THR A 148 -6.53 2.26 0.30
CA THR A 148 -6.14 1.93 -1.08
C THR A 148 -4.69 2.29 -1.35
N ALA A 149 -4.18 3.38 -0.75
CA ALA A 149 -2.78 3.76 -0.76
C ALA A 149 -1.87 2.70 -0.12
N GLU A 150 -2.30 2.14 1.02
CA GLU A 150 -1.58 1.08 1.73
C GLU A 150 -1.50 -0.19 0.88
N LEU A 151 -2.61 -0.61 0.27
CA LEU A 151 -2.63 -1.74 -0.64
C LEU A 151 -1.73 -1.53 -1.86
N LEU A 152 -1.78 -0.35 -2.47
CA LEU A 152 -0.96 -0.06 -3.64
C LEU A 152 0.53 -0.09 -3.31
N ALA A 153 0.93 0.48 -2.17
CA ALA A 153 2.30 0.42 -1.69
C ALA A 153 2.76 -1.01 -1.40
N HIS A 154 1.86 -1.85 -0.87
CA HIS A 154 2.18 -3.27 -0.61
C HIS A 154 2.32 -4.06 -1.93
N VAL A 155 1.47 -3.81 -2.92
CA VAL A 155 1.61 -4.41 -4.27
C VAL A 155 2.96 -4.03 -4.89
N GLY A 156 3.36 -2.75 -4.80
CA GLY A 156 4.67 -2.32 -5.30
C GLY A 156 5.83 -2.93 -4.51
N ALA A 157 5.70 -3.05 -3.18
CA ALA A 157 6.70 -3.72 -2.35
C ALA A 157 6.91 -5.19 -2.75
N THR A 158 5.86 -5.92 -3.14
CA THR A 158 5.98 -7.31 -3.62
C THR A 158 6.81 -7.40 -4.91
N ARG A 159 6.70 -6.40 -5.81
CA ARG A 159 7.46 -6.37 -7.07
C ARG A 159 8.90 -5.89 -6.88
N HIS A 160 9.11 -5.00 -5.91
CA HIS A 160 10.39 -4.31 -5.66
C HIS A 160 10.93 -4.62 -4.25
N GLY A 161 10.84 -5.88 -3.82
CA GLY A 161 11.04 -6.28 -2.42
C GLY A 161 12.38 -5.84 -1.81
N GLU A 162 13.48 -6.03 -2.53
CA GLU A 162 14.80 -5.61 -2.05
C GLU A 162 14.91 -4.10 -1.89
N THR A 163 14.42 -3.35 -2.89
CA THR A 163 14.42 -1.88 -2.87
C THR A 163 13.53 -1.35 -1.75
N ALA A 164 12.37 -1.95 -1.54
CA ALA A 164 11.46 -1.63 -0.44
C ALA A 164 12.10 -1.89 0.94
N ALA A 165 12.84 -2.99 1.08
CA ALA A 165 13.59 -3.30 2.30
C ALA A 165 14.72 -2.30 2.56
N ARG A 166 15.48 -1.92 1.52
CA ARG A 166 16.59 -0.95 1.62
C ARG A 166 16.12 0.47 1.95
N VAL A 167 14.97 0.90 1.45
CA VAL A 167 14.47 2.27 1.69
C VAL A 167 13.77 2.42 3.04
N ARG A 168 13.30 1.34 3.68
CA ARG A 168 12.58 1.44 4.96
C ARG A 168 13.39 2.17 6.06
N PRO A 169 14.66 1.82 6.33
CA PRO A 169 15.46 2.54 7.32
C PRO A 169 15.67 4.01 6.97
N ILE A 170 15.66 4.35 5.67
CA ILE A 170 15.78 5.74 5.21
C ILE A 170 14.51 6.52 5.55
N LEU A 171 13.33 5.92 5.37
CA LEU A 171 12.07 6.54 5.79
C LEU A 171 12.06 6.74 7.31
N ASP A 172 12.41 5.70 8.07
CA ASP A 172 12.40 5.74 9.54
C ASP A 172 13.39 6.79 10.11
N ALA A 173 14.56 6.96 9.48
CA ALA A 173 15.53 7.96 9.89
C ALA A 173 15.17 9.40 9.44
N SER A 174 14.34 9.55 8.42
CA SER A 174 14.03 10.83 7.79
C SER A 174 12.80 11.52 8.39
N PHE A 175 11.84 10.74 8.85
CA PHE A 175 10.51 11.21 9.25
C PHE A 175 10.24 10.87 10.72
N GLU A 176 9.50 11.75 11.40
CA GLU A 176 9.17 11.62 12.82
C GLU A 176 7.68 11.32 13.02
N ASP A 177 7.30 11.05 14.26
CA ASP A 177 5.90 10.92 14.64
C ASP A 177 5.08 12.16 14.22
N GLY A 178 4.00 11.90 13.48
CA GLY A 178 3.14 12.95 12.93
C GLY A 178 3.51 13.39 11.51
N ASP A 179 4.68 13.02 11.00
CA ASP A 179 4.99 13.13 9.58
C ASP A 179 4.37 11.94 8.81
N TRP A 180 4.34 12.05 7.48
CA TRP A 180 4.11 10.89 6.62
C TRP A 180 5.03 10.93 5.41
N ALA A 181 5.39 9.76 4.91
CA ALA A 181 6.19 9.66 3.70
C ALA A 181 5.86 8.41 2.89
N ALA A 182 6.32 8.43 1.65
CA ALA A 182 6.25 7.33 0.73
C ALA A 182 7.50 7.27 -0.14
N ALA A 183 7.93 6.05 -0.42
CA ALA A 183 9.00 5.76 -1.37
C ALA A 183 8.41 5.22 -2.66
N PHE A 184 8.99 5.63 -3.79
CA PHE A 184 8.50 5.31 -5.13
C PHE A 184 9.65 4.84 -6.03
N VAL A 185 9.38 3.80 -6.81
CA VAL A 185 10.20 3.40 -7.95
C VAL A 185 9.53 3.94 -9.22
N ARG A 186 10.31 4.35 -10.23
CA ARG A 186 9.76 4.72 -11.54
C ARG A 186 10.11 3.64 -12.56
N PRO A 187 9.21 2.67 -12.83
CA PRO A 187 9.40 1.77 -13.97
C PRO A 187 9.46 2.55 -15.28
N VAL A 188 10.25 2.05 -16.23
CA VAL A 188 10.44 2.70 -17.55
C VAL A 188 9.11 2.84 -18.30
N ASP A 189 8.23 1.84 -18.18
CA ASP A 189 6.97 1.77 -18.93
C ASP A 189 5.74 2.25 -18.14
N ALA A 190 5.94 2.88 -16.97
CA ALA A 190 4.84 3.32 -16.11
C ALA A 190 4.61 4.83 -16.16
N ALA A 191 3.37 5.24 -16.39
CA ALA A 191 2.98 6.67 -16.39
C ALA A 191 3.08 7.33 -15.00
N PHE A 192 3.08 6.53 -13.93
CA PHE A 192 3.17 6.99 -12.54
C PHE A 192 4.28 6.21 -11.82
N PRO A 193 5.04 6.87 -10.93
CA PRO A 193 5.90 6.16 -9.99
C PRO A 193 5.09 5.20 -9.13
N GLU A 194 5.58 3.99 -8.97
CA GLU A 194 4.97 2.93 -8.18
C GLU A 194 5.39 3.08 -6.71
N PRO A 195 4.44 3.22 -5.76
CA PRO A 195 4.78 3.28 -4.35
C PRO A 195 5.24 1.91 -3.86
N ILE A 196 6.31 1.88 -3.07
CA ILE A 196 6.93 0.63 -2.57
C ILE A 196 7.07 0.59 -1.05
N ALA A 197 6.90 1.74 -0.38
CA ALA A 197 6.88 1.82 1.07
C ALA A 197 6.13 3.07 1.53
N LEU A 198 5.56 3.00 2.73
CA LEU A 198 4.91 4.11 3.43
C LEU A 198 5.50 4.24 4.84
N PHE A 199 5.43 5.45 5.36
CA PHE A 199 5.75 5.81 6.74
C PHE A 199 4.65 6.71 7.32
N GLY A 200 4.33 6.52 8.60
CA GLY A 200 3.39 7.35 9.34
C GLY A 200 1.95 7.29 8.80
N SER A 201 1.19 8.35 9.05
CA SER A 201 -0.23 8.47 8.66
C SER A 201 -0.37 8.96 7.21
N ALA A 202 0.10 8.15 6.26
CA ALA A 202 0.04 8.48 4.83
C ALA A 202 -1.41 8.70 4.33
N PRO A 203 -1.62 9.43 3.22
CA PRO A 203 -2.94 9.61 2.63
C PRO A 203 -3.62 8.26 2.37
N GLY A 204 -4.87 8.10 2.79
CA GLY A 204 -5.58 6.83 2.62
C GLY A 204 -5.90 6.48 1.15
N ALA A 205 -6.09 7.51 0.31
CA ALA A 205 -6.47 7.36 -1.09
C ALA A 205 -5.25 7.19 -2.01
N ALA A 206 -5.21 6.12 -2.80
CA ALA A 206 -4.16 5.83 -3.76
C ALA A 206 -3.95 6.97 -4.78
N ARG A 207 -5.04 7.62 -5.21
CA ARG A 207 -4.95 8.74 -6.15
C ARG A 207 -4.14 9.92 -5.58
N VAL A 208 -4.26 10.19 -4.28
CA VAL A 208 -3.51 11.26 -3.63
C VAL A 208 -2.02 10.88 -3.57
N LEU A 209 -1.73 9.65 -3.17
CA LEU A 209 -0.38 9.13 -3.09
C LEU A 209 0.36 9.21 -4.44
N LEU A 210 -0.26 8.74 -5.52
CA LEU A 210 0.35 8.79 -6.86
C LEU A 210 0.53 10.21 -7.41
N ARG A 211 -0.36 11.14 -7.06
CA ARG A 211 -0.17 12.55 -7.42
C ARG A 211 1.07 13.14 -6.76
N VAL A 212 1.30 12.82 -5.48
CA VAL A 212 2.52 13.24 -4.77
C VAL A 212 3.75 12.58 -5.38
N GLY A 213 3.72 11.27 -5.64
CA GLY A 213 4.82 10.55 -6.30
C GLY A 213 5.16 11.15 -7.66
N LYS A 214 4.15 11.43 -8.51
CA LYS A 214 4.34 12.08 -9.81
C LYS A 214 4.97 13.47 -9.68
N TRP A 215 4.42 14.31 -8.80
CA TRP A 215 4.97 15.65 -8.53
C TRP A 215 6.44 15.57 -8.09
N ALA A 216 6.73 14.70 -7.12
CA ALA A 216 8.07 14.54 -6.56
C ALA A 216 9.07 14.09 -7.63
N ALA A 217 8.70 13.09 -8.43
CA ALA A 217 9.57 12.60 -9.49
C ALA A 217 9.80 13.68 -10.57
N SER A 218 8.75 14.38 -11.00
CA SER A 218 8.88 15.47 -11.97
C SER A 218 9.74 16.63 -11.49
N VAL A 219 9.60 17.07 -10.23
CA VAL A 219 10.42 18.17 -9.72
C VAL A 219 11.88 17.77 -9.56
N LEU A 220 12.14 16.53 -9.16
CA LEU A 220 13.50 16.01 -9.04
C LEU A 220 14.18 15.81 -10.40
N ASP A 221 13.44 15.48 -11.47
CA ASP A 221 13.99 15.45 -12.83
C ASP A 221 14.44 16.84 -13.29
N VAL A 222 13.63 17.87 -13.01
CA VAL A 222 13.98 19.26 -13.32
C VAL A 222 15.21 19.69 -12.52
N VAL A 223 15.23 19.43 -11.21
CA VAL A 223 16.35 19.82 -10.35
C VAL A 223 17.65 19.11 -10.73
N ALA A 224 17.61 17.83 -11.10
CA ALA A 224 18.78 17.07 -11.55
C ALA A 224 19.44 17.66 -12.81
N THR A 225 18.71 18.48 -13.58
CA THR A 225 19.27 19.20 -14.73
C THR A 225 20.14 20.39 -14.32
N PHE A 226 19.94 20.94 -13.12
CA PHE A 226 20.60 22.17 -12.64
C PHE A 226 21.45 21.97 -11.37
N SER A 227 21.37 20.81 -10.75
CA SER A 227 21.97 20.53 -9.44
C SER A 227 22.39 19.07 -9.35
N ASP A 228 23.24 18.77 -8.38
CA ASP A 228 23.61 17.41 -8.03
C ASP A 228 22.35 16.57 -7.68
N GLU A 229 22.34 15.29 -8.07
CA GLU A 229 21.25 14.32 -7.85
C GLU A 229 20.83 14.18 -6.38
N SER A 230 21.70 14.64 -5.50
CA SER A 230 21.54 14.64 -4.06
C SER A 230 20.58 15.72 -3.51
N ALA A 231 20.01 16.57 -4.38
CA ALA A 231 19.13 17.67 -4.02
C ALA A 231 17.88 17.25 -3.23
N LEU A 232 17.50 18.11 -2.28
CA LEU A 232 16.22 18.07 -1.57
C LEU A 232 15.36 19.22 -2.09
N TYR A 233 14.13 18.91 -2.49
CA TYR A 233 13.13 19.92 -2.82
C TYR A 233 12.09 20.00 -1.71
N ALA A 234 11.67 21.21 -1.35
CA ALA A 234 10.66 21.43 -0.33
C ALA A 234 9.74 22.59 -0.71
N VAL A 235 8.45 22.42 -0.48
CA VAL A 235 7.43 23.45 -0.67
C VAL A 235 6.68 23.67 0.63
N ALA A 236 6.72 24.88 1.14
CA ALA A 236 5.93 25.28 2.29
C ALA A 236 4.44 25.27 1.94
N ARG A 237 3.62 24.70 2.82
CA ARG A 237 2.16 24.72 2.71
C ARG A 237 1.59 25.61 3.80
N PRO A 238 0.98 26.75 3.44
CA PRO A 238 0.19 27.50 4.39
C PRO A 238 -1.06 26.67 4.72
N ALA A 239 -1.10 26.10 5.92
CA ALA A 239 -2.29 25.45 6.46
C ALA A 239 -2.86 26.28 7.60
N ARG A 240 -4.20 26.28 7.72
CA ARG A 240 -4.94 27.14 8.66
C ARG A 240 -4.60 26.91 10.14
N ALA A 241 -4.05 25.74 10.49
CA ALA A 241 -3.81 25.34 11.88
C ALA A 241 -2.32 25.17 12.25
N LYS A 242 -1.48 24.71 11.32
CA LYS A 242 -0.04 24.50 11.55
C LYS A 242 0.70 24.52 10.22
N ALA A 243 1.80 25.26 10.12
CA ALA A 243 2.62 25.25 8.90
C ALA A 243 3.24 23.86 8.68
N THR A 244 3.09 23.34 7.46
CA THR A 244 3.68 22.07 7.02
C THR A 244 4.52 22.30 5.76
N ALA A 245 5.32 21.31 5.39
CA ALA A 245 6.06 21.30 4.14
C ALA A 245 5.88 19.96 3.44
N ILE A 246 5.78 19.97 2.12
CA ILE A 246 5.96 18.75 1.32
C ILE A 246 7.41 18.71 0.86
N VAL A 247 8.06 17.58 1.06
CA VAL A 247 9.47 17.35 0.71
C VAL A 247 9.58 16.24 -0.34
N ALA A 248 10.62 16.33 -1.16
CA ALA A 248 11.01 15.30 -2.12
C ALA A 248 12.53 15.20 -2.24
N PHE A 249 13.08 13.99 -2.30
CA PHE A 249 14.50 13.74 -2.55
C PHE A 249 14.73 12.37 -3.20
N ARG A 250 15.94 12.17 -3.74
CA ARG A 250 16.41 10.85 -4.22
C ARG A 250 17.26 10.13 -3.18
N HIS A 251 17.13 8.81 -3.16
CA HIS A 251 18.03 7.89 -2.48
C HIS A 251 18.28 6.68 -3.39
N GLY A 252 19.45 6.65 -4.03
CA GLY A 252 19.69 5.77 -5.17
C GLY A 252 18.64 5.98 -6.27
N GLY A 253 18.14 4.89 -6.85
CA GLY A 253 17.06 4.90 -7.84
C GLY A 253 15.65 5.20 -7.30
N VAL A 254 15.50 5.51 -6.00
CA VAL A 254 14.20 5.70 -5.35
C VAL A 254 13.89 7.18 -5.15
N VAL A 255 12.64 7.55 -5.45
CA VAL A 255 12.08 8.86 -5.10
C VAL A 255 11.39 8.75 -3.75
N VAL A 256 11.76 9.60 -2.79
CA VAL A 256 11.07 9.71 -1.50
C VAL A 256 10.32 11.03 -1.47
N ALA A 257 9.07 10.99 -1.05
CA ALA A 257 8.26 12.19 -0.86
C ALA A 257 7.35 12.06 0.36
N GLY A 258 7.10 13.17 1.03
CA GLY A 258 6.32 13.16 2.27
C GLY A 258 5.89 14.54 2.70
N GLU A 259 5.05 14.59 3.73
CA GLU A 259 4.71 15.82 4.44
C GLU A 259 5.36 15.82 5.80
N THR A 260 5.95 16.95 6.15
CA THR A 260 6.61 17.15 7.43
C THR A 260 6.07 18.39 8.14
N SER A 261 6.44 18.56 9.40
CA SER A 261 6.39 19.88 10.05
C SER A 261 7.17 20.95 9.27
N ALA A 262 6.95 22.23 9.59
CA ALA A 262 7.68 23.35 8.99
C ALA A 262 9.21 23.27 9.12
N TYR A 263 9.72 22.57 10.15
CA TYR A 263 11.17 22.39 10.38
C TYR A 263 11.73 21.12 9.73
N GLY A 264 10.86 20.22 9.24
CA GLY A 264 11.25 18.96 8.63
C GLY A 264 12.23 19.09 7.46
N PRO A 265 12.09 20.07 6.54
CA PRO A 265 13.06 20.25 5.45
C PRO A 265 14.48 20.54 5.97
N ALA A 266 14.62 21.41 6.98
CA ALA A 266 15.93 21.73 7.55
C ALA A 266 16.56 20.51 8.24
N ARG A 267 15.75 19.72 8.96
CA ARG A 267 16.18 18.46 9.55
C ARG A 267 16.69 17.48 8.49
N LEU A 268 15.93 17.28 7.41
CA LEU A 268 16.29 16.40 6.30
C LEU A 268 17.57 16.85 5.59
N LEU A 269 17.75 18.15 5.38
CA LEU A 269 19.00 18.70 4.86
C LEU A 269 20.20 18.36 5.77
N ASN A 270 20.05 18.55 7.08
CA ASN A 270 21.11 18.25 8.03
C ASN A 270 21.47 16.76 8.06
N LEU A 271 20.47 15.87 8.12
CA LEU A 271 20.68 14.42 8.07
C LEU A 271 21.43 13.99 6.81
N ARG A 272 21.03 14.52 5.65
CA ARG A 272 21.70 14.21 4.37
C ARG A 272 23.10 14.79 4.29
N ALA A 273 23.35 15.97 4.85
CA ALA A 273 24.68 16.56 4.92
C ALA A 273 25.62 15.73 5.82
N GLN A 274 25.11 15.19 6.94
CA GLN A 274 25.86 14.30 7.83
C GLN A 274 26.20 12.96 7.15
N ALA A 275 25.25 12.37 6.41
CA ALA A 275 25.47 11.13 5.67
C ALA A 275 26.61 11.23 4.64
N ARG A 276 26.75 12.40 3.97
CA ARG A 276 27.85 12.67 3.02
C ARG A 276 29.22 12.84 3.67
N ARG A 277 29.25 13.32 4.92
CA ARG A 277 30.50 13.53 5.67
C ARG A 277 31.05 12.25 6.28
N SER A 278 30.26 11.18 6.31
CA SER A 278 30.68 9.88 6.85
C SER A 278 31.39 9.08 5.73
N PRO A 279 32.72 8.96 5.74
CA PRO A 279 33.51 8.39 4.62
C PRO A 279 33.24 6.90 4.34
N ASP A 280 32.51 6.20 5.21
CA ASP A 280 32.17 4.77 5.05
C ASP A 280 30.95 4.49 4.14
N SER A 281 30.20 5.51 3.72
CA SER A 281 28.97 5.33 2.92
C SER A 281 29.20 5.30 1.40
N GLY A 282 30.31 5.86 0.91
CA GLY A 282 30.52 6.11 -0.53
C GLY A 282 31.00 4.92 -1.37
N ARG A 283 31.29 3.76 -0.78
CA ARG A 283 31.91 2.62 -1.49
C ARG A 283 30.98 1.45 -1.77
N ARG A 284 29.68 1.52 -1.40
CA ARG A 284 28.72 0.42 -1.62
C ARG A 284 27.58 0.72 -2.60
N ASP A 285 27.35 1.99 -2.96
CA ASP A 285 26.19 2.39 -3.77
C ASP A 285 26.52 2.71 -5.25
N ALA A 286 27.80 2.65 -5.66
CA ALA A 286 28.22 2.99 -7.03
C ALA A 286 28.38 1.78 -7.96
N ASP A 287 28.32 0.55 -7.43
CA ASP A 287 28.54 -0.70 -8.19
C ASP A 287 27.32 -1.63 -8.14
N LEU A 288 26.07 -1.12 -8.21
CA LEU A 288 24.85 -1.93 -8.37
C LEU A 288 23.73 -1.20 -9.12
#